data_AF-A0A820XVJ3-F1
#
_entry.id   AF-A0A820XVJ3-F1
#
_cell.length_a   1.000
_cell.length_b   1.000
_cell.length_c   1.000
_cell.angle_alpha   90.00
_cell.angle_beta   90.00
_cell.angle_gamma   90.00
#
_symmetry.space_group_name_H-M   'P 1'
#
loop_
_entity.id
_entity.type
_entity.pdbx_description
1 polymer ?
#
loop_
_entity_poly.entity_id
_entity_poly.type
_entity_poly.pdbx_seq_one_letter_code
_entity_poly.pdbx_strand_id
1 'polypeptide(L)'
;MLSSFTNLSRVGIPRLVITRSIFVRDKKSENHPPEPFKSSIPPHLEKQQQKALEEYKANEDPSLKCYVNISDPLPSLDMYQTTKRGLQVLIWTDILKGFMIALGWLLREPTTINYPFEKGPLSPRFRGEHALRRYVSGEERCIACKLCEAICPAQ
;
A
#
# COMPACT_ATOMS: atom_id res chain seq x y z
N MET A 1 35.76 33.40 -11.19
CA MET A 1 34.83 34.18 -10.35
C MET A 1 33.43 33.63 -10.60
N LEU A 2 32.71 32.94 -9.72
CA LEU A 2 32.81 32.76 -8.28
C LEU A 2 32.46 31.30 -7.95
N SER A 3 33.48 30.55 -7.55
CA SER A 3 33.35 29.39 -6.71
C SER A 3 33.11 29.86 -5.28
N SER A 4 31.86 29.99 -4.84
CA SER A 4 31.50 30.25 -3.44
C SER A 4 29.99 30.15 -3.29
N PHE A 5 29.45 28.98 -2.98
CA PHE A 5 28.21 28.80 -2.20
C PHE A 5 28.06 27.31 -1.84
N THR A 6 29.05 26.75 -1.17
CA THR A 6 28.82 25.62 -0.26
C THR A 6 28.68 26.18 1.15
N ASN A 7 27.76 25.61 1.93
CA ASN A 7 27.46 25.90 3.34
C ASN A 7 26.71 27.19 3.65
N LEU A 8 25.39 27.16 3.45
CA LEU A 8 24.46 27.84 4.35
C LEU A 8 23.53 26.79 4.97
N SER A 9 23.87 26.45 6.22
CA SER A 9 22.96 26.14 7.34
C SER A 9 21.52 25.74 6.97
N ARG A 10 21.07 24.53 7.31
CA ARG A 10 20.74 24.15 8.71
C ARG A 10 19.70 25.09 9.36
N VAL A 11 18.79 25.67 8.59
CA VAL A 11 17.58 26.30 9.12
C VAL A 11 16.39 25.62 8.48
N GLY A 12 15.53 25.06 9.34
CA GLY A 12 14.35 24.29 8.99
C GLY A 12 13.44 25.03 8.04
N ILE A 13 13.60 24.74 6.75
CA ILE A 13 12.51 24.91 5.80
C ILE A 13 11.54 23.80 6.17
N PRO A 14 10.29 24.14 6.58
CA PRO A 14 9.31 23.12 6.86
C PRO A 14 9.21 22.31 5.58
N ARG A 15 9.72 21.07 5.67
CA ARG A 15 9.37 19.96 4.82
C ARG A 15 7.88 20.18 4.60
N LEU A 16 7.48 20.60 3.40
CA LEU A 16 6.09 20.56 2.99
C LEU A 16 5.80 19.07 2.88
N VAL A 17 5.66 18.49 4.07
CA VAL A 17 4.93 17.29 4.37
C VAL A 17 3.53 17.70 3.93
N ILE A 18 3.29 17.62 2.62
CA ILE A 18 2.04 17.09 2.12
C ILE A 18 2.00 15.73 2.80
N THR A 19 1.45 15.75 4.02
CA THR A 19 1.12 14.59 4.80
C THR A 19 0.45 13.65 3.85
N ARG A 20 0.68 12.36 4.06
CA ARG A 20 -0.11 11.26 3.50
C ARG A 20 -1.58 11.35 3.95
N SER A 21 -2.22 12.48 3.70
CA SER A 21 -3.65 12.66 3.57
C SER A 21 -3.95 12.66 2.07
N ILE A 22 -3.53 11.60 1.37
CA ILE A 22 -4.53 10.93 0.55
C ILE A 22 -5.64 10.70 1.55
N PHE A 23 -6.70 11.48 1.38
CA PHE A 23 -7.90 11.40 2.17
C PHE A 23 -8.49 10.02 1.86
N VAL A 24 -7.90 8.98 2.46
CA VAL A 24 -8.59 7.75 2.77
C VAL A 24 -9.62 8.23 3.75
N ARG A 25 -10.75 8.63 3.19
CA ARG A 25 -12.00 8.66 3.91
C ARG A 25 -12.18 7.20 4.30
N ASP A 26 -11.60 6.81 5.44
CA ASP A 26 -11.98 5.59 6.13
C ASP A 26 -13.47 5.80 6.38
N LYS A 27 -14.29 5.32 5.44
CA LYS A 27 -15.65 4.96 5.75
C LYS A 27 -15.45 3.86 6.78
N LYS A 28 -15.44 4.26 8.05
CA LYS A 28 -15.88 3.43 9.15
C LYS A 28 -17.12 2.73 8.60
N SER A 29 -17.01 1.44 8.35
CA SER A 29 -18.12 0.58 8.03
C SER A 29 -19.00 0.59 9.27
N GLU A 30 -19.77 1.66 9.43
CA GLU A 30 -21.06 1.59 10.09
C GLU A 30 -21.89 0.70 9.17
N ASN A 31 -21.65 -0.61 9.31
CA ASN A 31 -22.63 -1.65 9.10
C ASN A 31 -23.74 -1.39 10.12
N HIS A 32 -24.47 -0.28 9.98
CA HIS A 32 -25.84 -0.25 10.42
C HIS A 32 -26.60 -1.01 9.35
N PRO A 33 -27.11 -2.22 9.66
CA PRO A 33 -28.00 -2.89 8.73
C PRO A 33 -29.14 -1.90 8.41
N PRO A 34 -29.60 -1.81 7.15
CA PRO A 34 -30.83 -1.10 6.89
C PRO A 34 -31.89 -1.69 7.83
N GLU A 35 -32.50 -0.85 8.66
CA GLU A 35 -33.56 -1.31 9.55
C GLU A 35 -34.60 -2.04 8.70
N PRO A 36 -35.03 -3.23 9.14
CA PRO A 36 -35.92 -4.04 8.32
C PRO A 36 -37.18 -3.22 8.03
N PHE A 37 -37.45 -2.98 6.74
CA PHE A 37 -38.81 -2.69 6.31
C PHE A 37 -39.66 -3.84 6.85
N LYS A 38 -40.53 -3.55 7.82
CA LYS A 38 -41.38 -4.53 8.49
C LYS A 38 -42.22 -5.24 7.44
N SER A 39 -41.66 -6.32 6.92
CA SER A 39 -42.38 -7.26 6.10
C SER A 39 -43.44 -7.87 7.02
N SER A 40 -44.67 -7.86 6.56
CA SER A 40 -45.82 -8.47 7.20
C SER A 40 -45.67 -9.98 7.23
N ILE A 41 -44.74 -10.49 8.03
CA ILE A 41 -44.45 -11.90 8.25
C ILE A 41 -45.09 -12.32 9.58
N PRO A 42 -45.79 -13.45 9.66
CA PRO A 42 -46.43 -13.91 10.90
C PRO A 42 -45.38 -14.17 12.01
N PRO A 43 -45.70 -13.87 13.29
CA PRO A 43 -44.74 -13.72 14.40
C PRO A 43 -43.98 -14.99 14.83
N HIS A 44 -44.30 -16.14 14.24
CA HIS A 44 -43.59 -17.39 14.49
C HIS A 44 -42.40 -17.60 13.53
N LEU A 45 -42.45 -17.01 12.33
CA LEU A 45 -41.38 -17.17 11.33
C LEU A 45 -40.17 -16.28 11.64
N GLU A 46 -40.38 -15.14 12.31
CA GLU A 46 -39.32 -14.22 12.72
C GLU A 46 -38.33 -14.88 13.71
N LYS A 47 -38.84 -15.69 14.63
CA LYS A 47 -38.01 -16.43 15.61
C LYS A 47 -37.15 -17.49 14.92
N GLN A 48 -37.65 -18.09 13.85
CA GLN A 48 -36.91 -19.05 13.04
C GLN A 48 -35.82 -18.38 12.20
N GLN A 49 -36.12 -17.20 11.64
CA GLN A 49 -35.15 -16.38 10.91
C GLN A 49 -34.03 -15.86 11.82
N GLN A 50 -34.36 -15.45 13.05
CA GLN A 50 -33.37 -14.99 14.04
C GLN A 50 -32.45 -16.13 14.49
N LYS A 51 -33.00 -17.32 14.76
CA LYS A 51 -32.21 -18.50 15.14
C LYS A 51 -31.29 -18.97 14.00
N ALA A 52 -31.76 -18.94 12.76
CA ALA A 52 -30.94 -19.26 11.58
C ALA A 52 -29.83 -18.22 11.33
N LEU A 53 -30.08 -16.93 11.61
CA LEU A 53 -29.08 -15.86 11.56
C LEU A 53 -28.00 -16.01 12.64
N GLU A 54 -28.39 -16.45 13.84
CA GLU A 54 -27.46 -16.75 14.94
C GLU A 54 -26.59 -17.97 14.62
N GLU A 55 -27.18 -19.01 14.02
CA GLU A 55 -26.48 -20.22 13.58
C GLU A 55 -25.50 -19.95 12.41
N TYR A 56 -25.85 -19.06 11.47
CA TYR A 56 -24.94 -18.62 10.40
C TYR A 56 -23.72 -17.85 10.94
N LYS A 57 -23.91 -16.96 11.92
CA LYS A 57 -22.82 -16.19 12.56
C LYS A 57 -21.90 -17.05 13.43
N ALA A 58 -22.42 -18.14 14.00
CA ALA A 58 -21.65 -19.06 14.83
C ALA A 58 -20.71 -19.97 14.01
N ASN A 59 -20.99 -20.14 12.71
CA ASN A 59 -20.23 -20.99 11.80
C ASN A 59 -19.28 -20.22 10.86
N GLU A 60 -19.08 -18.93 11.09
CA GLU A 60 -18.14 -18.10 10.33
C GLU A 60 -16.70 -18.44 10.76
N ASP A 61 -15.87 -18.93 9.83
CA ASP A 61 -14.49 -19.29 10.08
C ASP A 61 -13.67 -18.07 10.54
N PRO A 62 -12.75 -18.21 11.52
CA PRO A 62 -12.02 -17.07 12.08
C PRO A 62 -11.09 -16.38 11.08
N SER A 63 -10.77 -17.03 9.95
CA SER A 63 -10.05 -16.42 8.82
C SER A 63 -10.89 -15.37 8.08
N LEU A 64 -12.21 -15.54 8.00
CA LEU A 64 -13.13 -14.57 7.42
C LEU A 64 -13.33 -13.32 8.32
N LYS A 65 -12.89 -13.34 9.58
CA LYS A 65 -12.90 -12.12 10.41
C LYS A 65 -11.75 -11.15 10.11
N CYS A 66 -10.73 -11.64 9.39
CA CYS A 66 -9.47 -10.93 9.12
C CYS A 66 -9.39 -10.34 7.71
N TYR A 67 -10.40 -10.52 6.85
CA TYR A 67 -10.44 -9.88 5.54
C TYR A 67 -11.44 -8.72 5.57
N VAL A 68 -10.96 -7.55 5.16
CA VAL A 68 -11.83 -6.41 4.89
C VAL A 68 -12.28 -6.54 3.45
N ASN A 69 -13.58 -6.63 3.22
CA ASN A 69 -14.14 -6.54 1.88
C ASN A 69 -13.91 -5.12 1.34
N ILE A 70 -13.09 -5.00 0.30
CA ILE A 70 -12.77 -3.73 -0.40
C ILE A 70 -13.84 -3.40 -1.46
N SER A 71 -14.73 -4.34 -1.77
CA SER A 71 -15.84 -4.11 -2.69
C SER A 71 -16.81 -3.09 -2.10
N ASP A 72 -16.93 -1.94 -2.78
CA ASP A 72 -17.96 -0.96 -2.46
C ASP A 72 -19.35 -1.62 -2.54
N PRO A 73 -20.27 -1.30 -1.60
CA PRO A 73 -21.63 -1.82 -1.65
C PRO A 73 -22.33 -1.38 -2.95
N LEU A 74 -23.22 -2.24 -3.44
CA LEU A 74 -24.00 -1.97 -4.65
C LEU A 74 -24.70 -0.60 -4.55
N PRO A 75 -24.68 0.18 -5.65
CA PRO A 75 -25.28 1.51 -5.67
C PRO A 75 -26.79 1.45 -5.40
N SER A 76 -27.31 2.24 -4.45
CA SER A 76 -28.76 2.38 -4.31
C SER A 76 -29.35 3.17 -5.49
N LEU A 77 -30.58 2.80 -5.88
CA LEU A 77 -31.35 3.39 -6.99
C LEU A 77 -32.08 4.68 -6.57
N ASP A 78 -31.45 5.47 -5.69
CA ASP A 78 -31.99 6.76 -5.28
C ASP A 78 -31.75 7.81 -6.38
N MET A 79 -32.74 8.67 -6.64
CA MET A 79 -32.68 9.67 -7.70
C MET A 79 -31.46 10.60 -7.58
N TYR A 80 -31.09 10.99 -6.37
CA TYR A 80 -29.90 11.79 -6.09
C TYR A 80 -28.59 11.10 -6.47
N GLN A 81 -28.50 9.78 -6.27
CA GLN A 81 -27.29 9.03 -6.58
C GLN A 81 -27.15 8.78 -8.08
N THR A 82 -28.26 8.52 -8.77
CA THR A 82 -28.28 8.34 -10.24
C THR A 82 -27.90 9.63 -10.97
N THR A 83 -28.46 10.77 -10.55
CA THR A 83 -28.11 12.08 -11.13
C THR A 83 -26.64 12.46 -10.84
N LYS A 84 -26.12 12.18 -9.63
CA LYS A 84 -24.71 12.41 -9.29
C LYS A 84 -23.75 11.58 -10.14
N ARG A 85 -24.05 10.29 -10.39
CA ARG A 85 -23.26 9.42 -11.29
C ARG A 85 -23.34 9.89 -12.73
N GLY A 86 -24.53 10.26 -13.20
CA GLY A 86 -24.72 10.84 -14.52
C GLY A 86 -23.89 12.11 -14.71
N LEU A 87 -23.93 13.01 -13.73
CA LEU A 87 -23.12 14.23 -13.74
C LEU A 87 -21.62 13.94 -13.70
N GLN A 88 -21.19 12.97 -12.91
CA GLN A 88 -19.79 12.53 -12.81
C GLN A 88 -19.26 12.03 -14.16
N VAL A 89 -20.07 11.27 -14.90
CA VAL A 89 -19.76 10.77 -16.25
C VAL A 89 -19.82 11.89 -17.30
N LEU A 90 -20.81 12.78 -17.25
CA LEU A 90 -20.94 13.88 -18.20
C LEU A 90 -19.86 14.96 -18.01
N ILE A 91 -19.48 15.25 -16.76
CA ILE A 91 -18.48 16.29 -16.41
C ILE A 91 -17.05 15.70 -16.28
N TRP A 92 -16.85 14.41 -16.58
CA TRP A 92 -15.54 13.74 -16.52
C TRP A 92 -14.71 14.06 -15.27
N THR A 93 -15.38 14.23 -14.14
CA THR A 93 -14.73 14.73 -12.91
C THR A 93 -13.63 13.79 -12.42
N ASP A 94 -13.72 12.49 -12.71
CA ASP A 94 -12.70 11.52 -12.34
C ASP A 94 -11.43 11.62 -13.20
N ILE A 95 -11.58 11.95 -14.48
CA ILE A 95 -10.44 12.19 -15.37
C ILE A 95 -9.67 13.43 -14.89
N LEU A 96 -10.39 14.50 -14.52
CA LEU A 96 -9.77 15.71 -13.98
C LEU A 96 -9.07 15.45 -12.64
N LYS A 97 -9.64 14.62 -11.75
CA LYS A 97 -8.96 14.20 -10.51
C LYS A 97 -7.67 13.44 -10.81
N GLY A 98 -7.69 12.48 -11.75
CA GLY A 98 -6.49 11.75 -12.16
C GLY A 98 -5.43 12.66 -12.79
N PHE A 99 -5.86 13.62 -13.60
CA PHE A 99 -4.98 14.60 -14.23
C PHE A 99 -4.30 15.52 -13.21
N MET A 100 -5.02 15.97 -12.18
CA MET A 100 -4.43 16.78 -11.10
C MET A 100 -3.36 16.02 -10.31
N ILE A 101 -3.52 14.70 -10.14
CA ILE A 101 -2.48 13.86 -9.53
C ILE A 101 -1.24 13.80 -10.43
N ALA A 102 -1.43 13.57 -11.74
CA ALA A 102 -0.34 13.55 -12.71
C ALA A 102 0.42 14.89 -12.76
N LEU A 103 -0.29 16.02 -12.76
CA LEU A 103 0.31 17.35 -12.65
C LEU A 103 1.09 17.52 -11.34
N GLY A 104 0.59 16.98 -10.22
CA GLY A 104 1.30 16.96 -8.95
C GLY A 104 2.64 16.23 -8.99
N TRP A 105 2.77 15.18 -9.81
CA TRP A 105 4.03 14.48 -10.03
C TRP A 105 5.03 15.27 -10.87
N LEU A 106 4.56 16.09 -11.83
CA LEU A 106 5.43 16.94 -12.66
C LEU A 106 6.13 18.04 -11.86
N LEU A 107 5.49 18.55 -10.81
CA LEU A 107 6.05 19.60 -9.95
C LEU A 107 6.93 19.05 -8.83
N ARG A 108 7.06 17.72 -8.73
CA ARG A 108 7.89 17.06 -7.72
C ARG A 108 9.32 16.94 -8.22
N GLU A 109 10.28 17.11 -7.32
CA GLU A 109 11.69 16.85 -7.62
C GLU A 109 11.91 15.38 -8.04
N PRO A 110 12.67 15.11 -9.13
CA PRO A 110 12.93 13.76 -9.59
C PRO A 110 13.82 12.99 -8.61
N THR A 111 13.44 11.75 -8.29
CA THR A 111 14.26 10.83 -7.46
C THR A 111 15.30 10.07 -8.28
N THR A 112 16.03 10.78 -9.14
CA THR A 112 17.11 10.22 -9.97
C THR A 112 18.46 10.47 -9.34
N ILE A 113 19.28 9.43 -9.19
CA ILE A 113 20.69 9.56 -8.78
C ILE A 113 21.58 9.75 -10.01
N ASN A 114 22.60 10.61 -9.93
CA ASN A 114 23.53 10.84 -11.04
C ASN A 114 24.63 9.78 -11.09
N TYR A 115 24.33 8.61 -11.65
CA TYR A 115 25.34 7.58 -11.90
C TYR A 115 26.26 8.01 -13.07
N PRO A 116 27.60 7.89 -12.98
CA PRO A 116 28.41 7.13 -12.03
C PRO A 116 28.95 7.91 -10.81
N PHE A 117 28.64 9.20 -10.70
CA PHE A 117 29.19 10.09 -9.67
C PHE A 117 28.55 9.87 -8.29
N GLU A 118 27.27 9.53 -8.28
CA GLU A 118 26.50 9.22 -7.08
C GLU A 118 26.03 7.76 -7.15
N LYS A 119 26.27 7.01 -6.07
CA LYS A 119 25.87 5.59 -5.96
C LYS A 119 24.81 5.44 -4.87
N GLY A 120 23.86 4.52 -5.08
CA GLY A 120 22.84 4.21 -4.08
C GLY A 120 23.44 3.67 -2.78
N PRO A 121 22.76 3.86 -1.63
CA PRO A 121 23.21 3.35 -0.35
C PRO A 121 23.19 1.81 -0.35
N LEU A 122 24.35 1.20 -0.11
CA LEU A 122 24.50 -0.25 -0.08
C LEU A 122 24.60 -0.74 1.37
N SER A 123 23.84 -1.79 1.69
CA SER A 123 23.96 -2.43 3.00
C SER A 123 25.28 -3.20 3.12
N PRO A 124 25.86 -3.36 4.33
CA PRO A 124 27.09 -4.14 4.52
C PRO A 124 26.92 -5.64 4.20
N ARG A 125 25.67 -6.12 4.01
CA ARG A 125 25.35 -7.51 3.66
C ARG A 125 25.11 -7.72 2.16
N PHE A 126 25.39 -6.72 1.33
CA PHE A 126 25.27 -6.86 -0.11
C PHE A 126 26.17 -7.98 -0.63
N ARG A 127 25.59 -8.85 -1.45
CA ARG A 127 26.31 -9.95 -2.12
C ARG A 127 26.68 -9.46 -3.52
N GLY A 128 27.98 -9.31 -3.77
CA GLY A 128 28.53 -8.88 -5.05
C GLY A 128 29.48 -9.92 -5.61
N GLU A 129 30.64 -9.46 -6.08
CA GLU A 129 31.71 -10.34 -6.56
C GLU A 129 32.28 -11.21 -5.42
N HIS A 130 32.53 -12.49 -5.73
CA HIS A 130 33.14 -13.42 -4.79
C HIS A 130 34.66 -13.26 -4.83
N ALA A 131 35.28 -12.98 -3.68
CA ALA A 131 36.73 -12.84 -3.57
C ALA A 131 37.27 -13.72 -2.43
N LEU A 132 38.36 -14.44 -2.71
CA LEU A 132 39.05 -15.24 -1.70
C LEU A 132 39.89 -14.33 -0.80
N ARG A 133 39.68 -14.43 0.52
CA ARG A 133 40.41 -13.64 1.53
C ARG A 133 41.69 -14.36 1.97
N ARG A 134 42.72 -13.59 2.32
CA ARG A 134 43.97 -14.08 2.94
C ARG A 134 43.97 -13.81 4.45
N TYR A 135 44.85 -14.47 5.19
CA TYR A 135 45.20 -14.13 6.57
C TYR A 135 46.10 -12.89 6.61
N VAL A 136 46.35 -12.34 7.81
CA VAL A 136 47.30 -11.23 8.00
C VAL A 136 48.75 -11.62 7.68
N SER A 137 49.07 -12.93 7.74
CA SER A 137 50.36 -13.51 7.32
C SER A 137 50.55 -13.56 5.80
N GLY A 138 49.49 -13.36 5.01
CA GLY A 138 49.53 -13.43 3.55
C GLY A 138 49.17 -14.79 2.95
N GLU A 139 49.03 -15.84 3.77
CA GLU A 139 48.53 -17.15 3.35
C GLU A 139 47.03 -17.12 3.02
N GLU A 140 46.59 -17.85 2.00
CA GLU A 140 45.18 -18.01 1.66
C GLU A 140 44.38 -18.72 2.77
N ARG A 141 43.10 -18.37 2.93
CA ARG A 141 42.21 -19.05 3.89
C ARG A 141 41.64 -20.37 3.38
N CYS A 142 41.83 -20.68 2.10
CA CYS A 142 41.29 -21.89 1.49
C CYS A 142 42.22 -23.08 1.78
N ILE A 143 41.67 -24.14 2.35
CA ILE A 143 42.39 -25.42 2.60
C ILE A 143 41.91 -26.54 1.65
N ALA A 144 41.26 -26.18 0.55
CA ALA A 144 40.68 -27.12 -0.42
C ALA A 144 39.72 -28.17 0.19
N CYS A 145 38.90 -27.79 1.18
CA CYS A 145 37.96 -28.70 1.85
C CYS A 145 36.76 -29.15 0.99
N LYS A 146 36.58 -28.58 -0.22
CA LYS A 146 35.47 -28.84 -1.17
C LYS A 146 34.04 -28.62 -0.62
N LEU A 147 33.89 -28.03 0.56
CA LEU A 147 32.57 -27.78 1.16
C LEU A 147 31.79 -26.68 0.40
N CYS A 148 32.49 -25.69 -0.15
CA CYS A 148 31.89 -24.61 -0.94
C CYS A 148 31.30 -25.11 -2.27
N GLU A 149 31.90 -26.14 -2.86
CA GLU A 149 31.39 -26.80 -4.07
C GLU A 149 30.12 -27.58 -3.74
N ALA A 150 30.14 -28.37 -2.66
CA ALA A 150 29.00 -29.18 -2.24
C ALA A 150 27.76 -28.37 -1.82
N ILE A 151 27.92 -27.14 -1.30
CA ILE A 151 26.79 -26.27 -0.90
C ILE A 151 26.28 -25.39 -2.04
N CYS A 152 26.98 -25.32 -3.17
CA CYS A 152 26.59 -24.45 -4.27
C CYS A 152 25.25 -24.94 -4.86
N PRO A 153 24.16 -24.17 -4.79
CA PRO A 153 22.84 -24.63 -5.23
C PRO A 153 22.69 -24.68 -6.77
N ALA A 154 23.66 -24.14 -7.50
CA ALA A 154 23.66 -24.02 -8.96
C ALA A 154 24.67 -24.96 -9.65
N GLN A 155 25.03 -26.06 -8.99
CA GLN A 155 26.02 -27.04 -9.45
C GLN A 155 25.60 -27.76 -10.73
#